data_AF-A0A3C0L1K0-F1
#
_entry.id   AF-A0A3C0L1K0-F1
#
_cell.length_a   1.000
_cell.length_b   1.000
_cell.length_c   1.000
_cell.angle_alpha   90.00
_cell.angle_beta   90.00
_cell.angle_gamma   90.00
#
_symmetry.space_group_name_H-M   'P 1'
#
loop_
_entity.id
_entity.type
_entity.pdbx_description
1 polymer ?
#
loop_
_entity_poly.entity_id
_entity_poly.type
_entity_poly.pdbx_seq_one_letter_code
_entity_poly.pdbx_strand_id
1 'polypeptide(L)'
;LDRETVSEQRILDDMTSRRYKIYSDVKPLPPGVTARAFMAENVRESLQALNGHDYGRYSDAEMLDSILYNVFPNFSVWGGMKPTRVYRWRPNGRDVDSAIMEIYQLDLVPKDGERPRPAPRRVLSDDERWSDAEELGGLGAIADQDMGNLPYVQQGLKSSGNNQVQFGNYQDMRIRQHHIMIQRYIDGEI
;
A
#
# COMPACT_ATOMS: atom_id res chain seq x y z
N LEU A 1 24.79 7.15 -3.05
CA LEU A 1 24.41 8.53 -3.39
C LEU A 1 24.54 9.34 -2.11
N ASP A 2 25.37 10.37 -2.13
CA ASP A 2 25.52 11.26 -0.99
C ASP A 2 24.38 12.28 -1.00
N ARG A 3 23.55 12.29 0.05
CA ARG A 3 22.39 13.19 0.19
C ARG A 3 22.80 14.65 0.07
N GLU A 4 23.99 15.02 0.54
CA GLU A 4 24.46 16.41 0.55
C GLU A 4 24.70 16.97 -0.86
N THR A 5 24.91 16.10 -1.85
CA THR A 5 25.20 16.48 -3.24
C THR A 5 23.97 16.58 -4.14
N VAL A 6 22.80 16.16 -3.65
CA VAL A 6 21.57 16.11 -4.46
C VAL A 6 20.72 17.33 -4.14
N SER A 7 20.48 18.18 -5.15
CA SER A 7 19.63 19.36 -4.98
C SER A 7 18.17 18.98 -4.73
N GLU A 8 17.45 19.81 -3.97
CA GLU A 8 16.02 19.61 -3.72
C GLU A 8 15.19 19.61 -5.00
N GLN A 9 15.54 20.44 -6.00
CA GLN A 9 14.89 20.37 -7.31
C GLN A 9 15.06 18.99 -7.97
N ARG A 10 16.27 18.42 -7.92
CA ARG A 10 16.50 17.08 -8.48
C ARG A 10 15.71 16.00 -7.74
N ILE A 11 15.57 16.12 -6.41
CA ILE A 11 14.75 15.20 -5.62
C ILE A 11 13.28 15.30 -6.06
N LEU A 12 12.77 16.51 -6.25
CA LEU A 12 11.41 16.75 -6.73
C LEU A 12 11.20 16.14 -8.14
N ASP A 13 12.14 16.35 -9.04
CA ASP A 13 12.09 15.84 -10.41
C ASP A 13 12.14 14.30 -10.43
N ASP A 14 13.01 13.67 -9.62
CA ASP A 14 13.10 12.21 -9.52
C ASP A 14 11.84 11.59 -8.91
N MET A 15 11.24 12.24 -7.91
CA MET A 15 10.00 11.78 -7.27
C MET A 15 8.80 11.84 -8.23
N THR A 16 8.72 12.87 -9.05
CA THR A 16 7.60 13.10 -9.95
C THR A 16 7.75 12.32 -11.27
N SER A 17 8.97 12.16 -11.77
CA SER A 17 9.26 11.42 -13.01
C SER A 17 9.06 9.90 -12.91
N ARG A 18 9.31 9.29 -11.73
CA ARG A 18 9.29 7.81 -11.58
C ARG A 18 8.00 7.23 -11.02
N ARG A 19 7.23 8.00 -10.25
CA ARG A 19 6.07 7.47 -9.50
C ARG A 19 4.73 8.09 -9.88
N TYR A 20 4.73 9.26 -10.53
CA TYR A 20 3.52 10.03 -10.75
C TYR A 20 3.52 10.74 -12.11
N LYS A 21 3.31 9.99 -13.21
CA LYS A 21 2.87 10.55 -14.50
C LYS A 21 1.46 11.21 -14.45
N ILE A 22 0.96 11.50 -13.24
CA ILE A 22 -0.34 12.11 -12.96
C ILE A 22 -0.20 13.63 -12.82
N TYR A 23 1.00 14.14 -12.51
CA TYR A 23 1.23 15.59 -12.40
C TYR A 23 1.73 16.14 -13.74
N SER A 24 1.02 17.14 -14.27
CA SER A 24 1.53 18.03 -15.32
C SER A 24 2.77 18.78 -14.84
N ASP A 25 3.48 19.44 -15.78
CA ASP A 25 4.73 20.19 -15.56
C ASP A 25 4.87 20.72 -14.13
N VAL A 26 5.74 20.07 -13.36
CA VAL A 26 5.93 20.38 -11.95
C VAL A 26 6.52 21.78 -11.88
N LYS A 27 5.80 22.69 -11.20
CA LYS A 27 6.30 24.05 -10.99
C LYS A 27 7.69 23.99 -10.35
N PRO A 28 8.64 24.85 -10.76
CA PRO A 28 9.95 24.92 -10.13
C PRO A 28 9.83 25.11 -8.62
N LEU A 29 10.68 24.42 -7.88
CA LEU A 29 10.72 24.49 -6.42
C LEU A 29 11.10 25.92 -5.98
N PRO A 30 10.30 26.57 -5.12
CA PRO A 30 10.64 27.90 -4.63
C PRO A 30 11.96 27.92 -3.84
N PRO A 31 12.72 29.02 -3.85
CA PRO A 31 13.96 29.13 -3.09
C PRO A 31 13.74 28.85 -1.59
N GLY A 32 14.58 27.99 -1.00
CA GLY A 32 14.56 27.68 0.43
C GLY A 32 13.49 26.67 0.88
N VAL A 33 12.65 26.18 -0.03
CA VAL A 33 11.66 25.13 0.26
C VAL A 33 12.27 23.77 -0.06
N THR A 34 12.01 22.76 0.76
CA THR A 34 12.44 21.37 0.47
C THR A 34 11.45 20.69 -0.47
N ALA A 35 11.92 19.75 -1.28
CA ALA A 35 11.09 18.93 -2.16
C ALA A 35 9.96 18.23 -1.40
N ARG A 36 10.25 17.77 -0.18
CA ARG A 36 9.26 17.12 0.69
C ARG A 36 8.15 18.08 1.10
N ALA A 37 8.49 19.25 1.64
CA ALA A 37 7.49 20.23 2.06
C ALA A 37 6.62 20.68 0.88
N PHE A 38 7.25 20.92 -0.27
CA PHE A 38 6.54 21.30 -1.50
C PHE A 38 5.57 20.21 -1.97
N MET A 39 6.00 18.94 -2.01
CA MET A 39 5.11 17.84 -2.37
C MET A 39 3.97 17.65 -1.37
N ALA A 40 4.23 17.80 -0.07
CA ALA A 40 3.21 17.69 0.95
C ALA A 40 2.13 18.75 0.75
N GLU A 41 2.53 19.98 0.46
CA GLU A 41 1.61 21.07 0.20
C GLU A 41 0.76 20.85 -1.05
N ASN A 42 1.39 20.43 -2.15
CA ASN A 42 0.65 20.07 -3.37
C ASN A 42 -0.39 18.96 -3.12
N VAL A 43 -0.08 17.99 -2.26
CA VAL A 43 -1.03 16.93 -1.88
C VAL A 43 -2.16 17.49 -1.01
N ARG A 44 -1.87 18.39 -0.05
CA ARG A 44 -2.92 19.07 0.74
C ARG A 44 -3.87 19.85 -0.16
N GLU A 45 -3.34 20.68 -1.04
CA GLU A 45 -4.14 21.46 -2.00
C GLU A 45 -4.99 20.55 -2.88
N SER A 46 -4.40 19.48 -3.42
CA SER A 46 -5.11 18.53 -4.28
C SER A 46 -6.24 17.81 -3.55
N LEU A 47 -6.01 17.34 -2.32
CA LEU A 47 -7.03 16.65 -1.53
C LEU A 47 -8.12 17.63 -1.06
N GLN A 48 -7.76 18.84 -0.64
CA GLN A 48 -8.72 19.88 -0.29
C GLN A 48 -9.60 20.25 -1.49
N ALA A 49 -9.02 20.39 -2.69
CA ALA A 49 -9.79 20.62 -3.91
C ALA A 49 -10.71 19.43 -4.25
N LEU A 50 -10.26 18.19 -4.00
CA LEU A 50 -11.02 16.98 -4.28
C LEU A 50 -12.22 16.78 -3.34
N ASN A 51 -12.06 17.04 -2.04
CA ASN A 51 -13.05 16.66 -1.04
C ASN A 51 -13.40 17.73 0.01
N GLY A 52 -12.83 18.94 -0.08
CA GLY A 52 -13.21 20.10 0.74
C GLY A 52 -12.75 20.06 2.19
N HIS A 53 -12.03 19.02 2.63
CA HIS A 53 -11.48 18.96 3.98
C HIS A 53 -10.22 19.83 4.11
N ASP A 54 -9.99 20.34 5.33
CA ASP A 54 -8.78 21.07 5.67
C ASP A 54 -7.69 20.09 6.15
N TYR A 55 -6.53 20.15 5.51
CA TYR A 55 -5.38 19.30 5.80
C TYR A 55 -4.20 20.04 6.44
N GLY A 56 -4.33 21.34 6.72
CA GLY A 56 -3.23 22.18 7.20
C GLY A 56 -2.65 21.75 8.56
N ARG A 57 -3.42 21.02 9.37
CA ARG A 57 -2.97 20.50 10.67
C ARG A 57 -2.18 19.19 10.60
N TYR A 58 -2.21 18.49 9.48
CA TYR A 58 -1.54 17.18 9.35
C TYR A 58 -0.09 17.34 8.92
N SER A 59 0.76 16.49 9.49
CA SER A 59 2.20 16.49 9.22
C SER A 59 2.50 16.09 7.77
N ASP A 60 3.66 16.51 7.24
CA ASP A 60 4.12 16.07 5.92
C ASP A 60 4.20 14.55 5.80
N ALA A 61 4.49 13.85 6.90
CA ALA A 61 4.51 12.39 6.95
C ALA A 61 3.13 11.78 6.69
N GLU A 62 2.08 12.30 7.33
CA GLU A 62 0.70 11.83 7.12
C GLU A 62 0.19 12.14 5.70
N MET A 63 0.71 13.19 5.07
CA MET A 63 0.36 13.54 3.70
C MET A 63 1.10 12.70 2.65
N LEU A 64 2.35 12.33 2.91
CA LEU A 64 3.24 11.76 1.88
C LEU A 64 3.63 10.30 2.10
N ASP A 65 3.88 9.90 3.34
CA ASP A 65 4.59 8.65 3.60
C ASP A 65 3.73 7.41 3.42
N SER A 66 4.41 6.30 3.23
CA SER A 66 3.84 4.96 3.15
C SER A 66 3.75 4.37 4.56
N ILE A 67 2.69 4.73 5.29
CA ILE A 67 2.45 4.28 6.67
C ILE A 67 1.59 3.01 6.64
N LEU A 68 2.21 1.83 6.63
CA LEU A 68 1.50 0.54 6.63
C LEU A 68 1.45 -0.07 8.03
N TYR A 69 0.24 -0.30 8.53
CA TYR A 69 0.00 -1.09 9.73
C TYR A 69 -0.40 -2.52 9.35
N ASN A 70 0.27 -3.51 9.95
CA ASN A 70 -0.12 -4.90 9.86
C ASN A 70 -0.67 -5.33 11.22
N VAL A 71 -1.94 -5.70 11.23
CA VAL A 71 -2.66 -6.20 12.41
C VAL A 71 -2.84 -7.70 12.24
N PHE A 72 -2.16 -8.44 13.11
CA PHE A 72 -2.29 -9.89 13.17
C PHE A 72 -3.76 -10.29 13.48
N PRO A 73 -4.32 -11.32 12.83
CA PRO A 73 -3.64 -12.30 11.98
C PRO A 73 -3.56 -11.94 10.50
N ASN A 74 -4.39 -11.03 9.99
CA ASN A 74 -4.61 -11.00 8.55
C ASN A 74 -5.13 -9.68 7.97
N PHE A 75 -4.89 -8.58 8.66
CA PHE A 75 -5.41 -7.27 8.26
C PHE A 75 -4.26 -6.28 8.08
N SER A 76 -4.18 -5.64 6.92
CA SER A 76 -3.20 -4.60 6.66
C SER A 76 -3.89 -3.33 6.18
N VAL A 77 -3.55 -2.19 6.77
CA VAL A 77 -4.16 -0.89 6.45
C VAL A 77 -3.09 0.17 6.26
N TRP A 78 -3.21 0.90 5.15
CA TRP A 78 -2.44 2.10 4.91
C TRP A 78 -3.05 3.27 5.68
N GLY A 79 -2.27 3.89 6.55
CA GLY A 79 -2.62 5.15 7.19
C GLY A 79 -2.24 6.38 6.36
N GLY A 80 -2.39 7.56 6.96
CA GLY A 80 -2.22 8.85 6.31
C GLY A 80 -3.53 9.40 5.74
N MET A 81 -3.44 10.52 5.01
CA MET A 81 -4.62 11.26 4.52
C MET A 81 -5.01 10.95 3.08
N LYS A 82 -4.16 10.22 2.35
CA LYS A 82 -4.48 9.70 1.01
C LYS A 82 -5.59 8.63 1.10
N PRO A 83 -6.27 8.32 -0.02
CA PRO A 83 -7.16 7.16 -0.13
C PRO A 83 -6.63 5.94 0.63
N THR A 84 -7.40 5.52 1.64
CA THR A 84 -7.00 4.44 2.54
C THR A 84 -7.19 3.12 1.82
N ARG A 85 -6.11 2.36 1.69
CA ARG A 85 -6.14 1.01 1.12
C ARG A 85 -6.08 0.00 2.27
N VAL A 86 -6.95 -0.99 2.20
CA VAL A 86 -7.02 -2.08 3.18
C VAL A 86 -6.89 -3.40 2.45
N TYR A 87 -6.11 -4.32 3.03
CA TYR A 87 -5.96 -5.68 2.56
C TYR A 87 -6.36 -6.65 3.67
N ARG A 88 -7.06 -7.72 3.29
CA ARG A 88 -7.38 -8.82 4.20
C ARG A 88 -7.15 -10.15 3.51
N TRP A 89 -6.52 -11.09 4.22
CA TRP A 89 -6.26 -12.45 3.73
C TRP A 89 -6.94 -13.48 4.62
N ARG A 90 -7.86 -14.27 4.09
CA ARG A 90 -8.64 -15.22 4.89
C ARG A 90 -8.32 -16.64 4.44
N PRO A 91 -8.24 -17.61 5.36
CA PRO A 91 -8.21 -19.01 4.96
C PRO A 91 -9.40 -19.34 4.06
N ASN A 92 -9.15 -20.11 2.99
CA ASN A 92 -10.23 -20.65 2.18
C ASN A 92 -10.73 -21.97 2.78
N GLY A 93 -11.47 -21.86 3.88
CA GLY A 93 -11.89 -23.02 4.65
C GLY A 93 -10.68 -23.77 5.22
N ARG A 94 -10.50 -25.03 4.82
CA ARG A 94 -9.37 -25.89 5.23
C ARG A 94 -8.36 -26.14 4.12
N ASP A 95 -8.55 -25.51 2.97
CA ASP A 95 -7.58 -25.59 1.89
C ASP A 95 -6.33 -24.79 2.29
N VAL A 96 -5.22 -25.50 2.41
CA VAL A 96 -3.92 -24.93 2.79
C VAL A 96 -3.19 -24.30 1.60
N ASP A 97 -3.72 -24.50 0.39
CA ASP A 97 -3.14 -24.02 -0.86
C ASP A 97 -3.83 -22.80 -1.43
N SER A 98 -4.88 -22.30 -0.76
CA SER A 98 -5.57 -21.10 -1.20
C SER A 98 -5.98 -20.20 -0.02
N ALA A 99 -6.11 -18.91 -0.33
CA ALA A 99 -6.61 -17.89 0.59
C ALA A 99 -7.51 -16.93 -0.18
N ILE A 100 -8.49 -16.35 0.51
CA ILE A 100 -9.33 -15.29 -0.02
C ILE A 100 -8.65 -13.97 0.27
N MET A 101 -8.21 -13.26 -0.77
CA MET A 101 -7.68 -11.91 -0.67
C MET A 101 -8.78 -10.88 -0.95
N GLU A 102 -8.90 -9.88 -0.10
CA GLU A 102 -9.82 -8.76 -0.25
C GLU A 102 -9.03 -7.45 -0.29
N ILE A 103 -9.39 -6.58 -1.23
CA ILE A 103 -8.85 -5.22 -1.35
C ILE A 103 -10.01 -4.24 -1.15
N TYR A 104 -9.85 -3.30 -0.22
CA TYR A 104 -10.76 -2.18 -0.05
C TYR A 104 -10.03 -0.89 -0.40
N GLN A 105 -10.68 -0.04 -1.21
CA GLN A 105 -10.28 1.34 -1.42
C GLN A 105 -11.31 2.25 -0.76
N LEU A 106 -10.86 3.00 0.24
CA LEU A 106 -11.69 3.81 1.11
C LEU A 106 -11.29 5.28 0.96
N ASP A 107 -12.17 6.05 0.33
CA ASP A 107 -12.01 7.49 0.19
C ASP A 107 -12.76 8.24 1.31
N LEU A 108 -12.23 9.39 1.69
CA LEU A 108 -12.95 10.30 2.59
C LEU A 108 -14.15 10.90 1.84
N VAL A 109 -15.33 10.79 2.45
CA VAL A 109 -16.53 11.46 1.96
C VAL A 109 -16.27 12.97 1.90
N PRO A 110 -16.61 13.66 0.81
CA PRO A 110 -16.47 15.11 0.73
C PRO A 110 -17.17 15.82 1.89
N LYS A 111 -16.56 16.89 2.41
CA LYS A 111 -17.00 17.59 3.63
C LYS A 111 -18.48 17.96 3.62
N ASP A 112 -18.94 18.46 2.47
CA ASP A 112 -20.34 18.89 2.26
C ASP A 112 -21.10 17.92 1.33
N GLY A 113 -20.57 16.71 1.13
CA GLY A 113 -21.15 15.68 0.28
C GLY A 113 -22.02 14.69 1.06
N GLU A 114 -22.99 14.08 0.37
CA GLU A 114 -23.73 12.96 0.95
C GLU A 114 -22.85 11.71 1.03
N ARG A 115 -22.97 10.96 2.13
CA ARG A 115 -22.27 9.68 2.28
C ARG A 115 -22.82 8.70 1.23
N PRO A 116 -21.98 8.16 0.34
CA PRO A 116 -22.45 7.21 -0.66
C PRO A 116 -22.91 5.91 -0.02
N ARG A 117 -23.72 5.15 -0.76
CA ARG A 117 -24.02 3.77 -0.38
C ARG A 117 -22.73 2.93 -0.42
N PRO A 118 -22.66 1.83 0.35
CA PRO A 118 -21.54 0.90 0.26
C PRO A 118 -21.31 0.44 -1.19
N ALA A 119 -20.05 0.41 -1.61
CA ALA A 119 -19.68 -0.09 -2.93
C ALA A 119 -20.14 -1.56 -3.09
N PRO A 120 -20.63 -1.95 -4.28
CA PRO A 120 -20.94 -3.35 -4.55
C PRO A 120 -19.65 -4.19 -4.44
N ARG A 121 -19.78 -5.40 -3.91
CA ARG A 121 -18.66 -6.34 -3.85
C ARG A 121 -18.50 -7.01 -5.20
N ARG A 122 -17.34 -6.84 -5.82
CA ARG A 122 -16.85 -7.69 -6.92
C ARG A 122 -16.08 -8.88 -6.36
N VAL A 123 -16.35 -10.07 -6.89
CA VAL A 123 -15.61 -11.30 -6.60
C VAL A 123 -15.02 -11.76 -7.92
N LEU A 124 -13.70 -11.96 -7.93
CA LEU A 124 -12.96 -12.44 -9.09
C LEU A 124 -12.75 -13.96 -8.97
N SER A 125 -12.80 -14.68 -10.09
CA SER A 125 -12.32 -16.05 -10.17
C SER A 125 -10.80 -16.11 -10.33
N ASP A 126 -10.22 -17.31 -10.24
CA ASP A 126 -8.78 -17.53 -10.44
C ASP A 126 -8.30 -17.22 -11.88
N ASP A 127 -9.22 -17.19 -12.84
CA ASP A 127 -8.93 -16.88 -14.26
C ASP A 127 -9.07 -15.39 -14.57
N GLU A 128 -9.63 -14.60 -13.66
CA GLU A 128 -9.80 -13.15 -13.79
C GLU A 128 -8.62 -12.40 -13.17
N ARG A 129 -8.23 -11.28 -13.78
CA ARG A 129 -7.16 -10.44 -13.27
C ARG A 129 -7.71 -9.37 -12.32
N TRP A 130 -6.90 -8.93 -11.38
CA TRP A 130 -7.22 -7.76 -10.56
C TRP A 130 -7.33 -6.50 -11.38
N SER A 131 -6.60 -6.37 -12.49
CA SER A 131 -6.76 -5.25 -13.43
C SER A 131 -8.09 -5.25 -14.19
N ASP A 132 -8.84 -6.36 -14.22
CA ASP A 132 -10.18 -6.40 -14.81
C ASP A 132 -11.23 -5.76 -13.87
N ALA A 133 -10.87 -5.53 -12.60
CA ALA A 133 -11.61 -4.73 -11.62
C ALA A 133 -11.27 -3.24 -11.76
N GLU A 134 -11.94 -2.56 -12.70
CA GLU A 134 -11.73 -1.13 -13.01
C GLU A 134 -11.78 -0.22 -11.78
N GLU A 135 -12.58 -0.59 -10.76
CA GLU A 135 -12.72 0.15 -9.51
C GLU A 135 -11.41 0.25 -8.69
N LEU A 136 -10.43 -0.62 -8.96
CA LEU A 136 -9.11 -0.58 -8.32
C LEU A 136 -8.13 0.36 -9.03
N GLY A 137 -8.47 0.84 -10.22
CA GLY A 137 -7.60 1.67 -11.05
C GLY A 137 -6.20 1.06 -11.19
N GLY A 138 -5.17 1.88 -11.01
CA GLY A 138 -3.77 1.44 -11.11
C GLY A 138 -3.34 0.37 -10.09
N LEU A 139 -4.12 0.14 -9.01
CA LEU A 139 -3.80 -0.90 -8.04
C LEU A 139 -4.00 -2.31 -8.62
N GLY A 140 -4.96 -2.50 -9.54
CA GLY A 140 -5.22 -3.81 -10.14
C GLY A 140 -3.99 -4.38 -10.84
N ALA A 141 -3.30 -3.55 -11.62
CA ALA A 141 -2.07 -3.95 -12.32
C ALA A 141 -0.87 -4.23 -11.39
N ILE A 142 -0.86 -3.64 -10.18
CA ILE A 142 0.15 -3.94 -9.16
C ILE A 142 -0.18 -5.28 -8.50
N ALA A 143 -1.45 -5.49 -8.14
CA ALA A 143 -1.91 -6.75 -7.56
C ALA A 143 -1.66 -7.93 -8.53
N ASP A 144 -1.87 -7.75 -9.83
CA ASP A 144 -1.55 -8.76 -10.84
C ASP A 144 -0.06 -9.17 -10.84
N GLN A 145 0.85 -8.23 -10.57
CA GLN A 145 2.29 -8.55 -10.47
C GLN A 145 2.57 -9.44 -9.26
N ASP A 146 1.94 -9.14 -8.12
CA ASP A 146 2.07 -9.96 -6.91
C ASP A 146 1.44 -11.35 -7.13
N MET A 147 0.24 -11.42 -7.71
CA MET A 147 -0.44 -12.69 -8.00
C MET A 147 0.32 -13.56 -9.00
N GLY A 148 1.03 -12.94 -9.94
CA GLY A 148 1.92 -13.66 -10.86
C GLY A 148 3.11 -14.32 -10.16
N ASN A 149 3.50 -13.88 -8.96
CA ASN A 149 4.64 -14.42 -8.22
C ASN A 149 4.24 -15.44 -7.14
N LEU A 150 3.10 -15.23 -6.46
CA LEU A 150 2.69 -16.05 -5.30
C LEU A 150 2.63 -17.57 -5.56
N PRO A 151 2.10 -18.06 -6.70
CA PRO A 151 2.08 -19.50 -6.98
C PRO A 151 3.48 -20.11 -7.02
N TYR A 152 4.46 -19.39 -7.56
CA TYR A 152 5.85 -19.85 -7.62
C TYR A 152 6.51 -19.84 -6.24
N VAL A 153 6.18 -18.87 -5.38
CA VAL A 153 6.62 -18.87 -3.97
C VAL A 153 6.07 -20.10 -3.25
N GLN A 154 4.76 -20.37 -3.33
CA GLN A 154 4.13 -21.53 -2.70
C GLN A 154 4.74 -22.85 -3.20
N GLN A 155 4.92 -22.99 -4.52
CA GLN A 155 5.55 -24.17 -5.12
C GLN A 155 6.99 -24.35 -4.64
N GLY A 156 7.76 -23.27 -4.54
CA GLY A 156 9.14 -23.29 -4.05
C GLY A 156 9.22 -23.73 -2.58
N LEU A 157 8.33 -23.20 -1.73
CA LEU A 157 8.24 -23.58 -0.32
C LEU A 157 7.95 -25.08 -0.13
N LYS A 158 7.00 -25.63 -0.90
CA LYS A 158 6.67 -27.06 -0.87
C LYS A 158 7.78 -27.97 -1.41
N SER A 159 8.60 -27.46 -2.33
CA SER A 159 9.66 -28.24 -2.98
C SER A 159 10.99 -28.19 -2.23
N SER A 160 11.06 -27.48 -1.10
CA SER A 160 12.30 -27.30 -0.33
C SER A 160 12.77 -28.60 0.31
N GLY A 161 13.95 -29.10 -0.09
CA GLY A 161 14.47 -30.40 0.38
C GLY A 161 14.84 -30.45 1.87
N ASN A 162 14.99 -29.30 2.53
CA ASN A 162 15.28 -29.23 3.97
C ASN A 162 14.09 -28.73 4.82
N ASN A 163 12.95 -28.41 4.19
CA ASN A 163 11.75 -27.85 4.85
C ASN A 163 12.02 -26.60 5.71
N GLN A 164 13.01 -25.79 5.34
CA GLN A 164 13.34 -24.54 6.03
C GLN A 164 13.18 -23.33 5.13
N VAL A 165 12.77 -22.21 5.72
CA VAL A 165 12.72 -20.88 5.09
C VAL A 165 13.80 -20.01 5.70
N GLN A 166 14.62 -19.39 4.86
CA GLN A 166 15.68 -18.48 5.28
C GLN A 166 15.23 -17.04 5.05
N PHE A 167 15.25 -16.23 6.10
CA PHE A 167 14.82 -14.83 6.06
C PHE A 167 16.01 -13.89 5.98
N GLY A 168 15.93 -12.87 5.13
CA GLY A 168 16.86 -11.75 5.12
C GLY A 168 16.83 -11.02 6.47
N ASN A 169 18.00 -10.69 7.02
CA ASN A 169 18.08 -10.17 8.38
C ASN A 169 17.31 -8.85 8.58
N TYR A 170 17.41 -7.95 7.60
CA TYR A 170 16.76 -6.62 7.64
C TYR A 170 15.41 -6.59 6.93
N GLN A 171 15.35 -7.06 5.67
CA GLN A 171 14.17 -6.89 4.82
C GLN A 171 12.97 -7.75 5.27
N ASP A 172 13.23 -8.96 5.77
CA ASP A 172 12.17 -9.94 6.09
C ASP A 172 11.80 -9.98 7.58
N MET A 173 12.25 -8.99 8.36
CA MET A 173 12.03 -8.98 9.82
C MET A 173 10.54 -9.06 10.19
N ARG A 174 9.66 -8.45 9.37
CA ARG A 174 8.20 -8.43 9.59
C ARG A 174 7.56 -9.78 9.28
N ILE A 175 8.02 -10.45 8.23
CA ILE A 175 7.56 -11.80 7.86
C ILE A 175 7.99 -12.79 8.93
N ARG A 176 9.26 -12.71 9.38
CA ARG A 176 9.77 -13.51 10.50
C ARG A 176 8.94 -13.30 11.77
N GLN A 177 8.65 -12.04 12.13
CA GLN A 177 7.80 -11.74 13.29
C GLN A 177 6.38 -12.31 13.14
N HIS A 178 5.83 -12.31 11.92
CA HIS A 178 4.53 -12.91 11.64
C HIS A 178 4.53 -14.41 11.93
N HIS A 179 5.55 -15.15 11.47
CA HIS A 179 5.70 -16.58 11.77
C HIS A 179 5.90 -16.87 13.26
N ILE A 180 6.69 -16.04 13.96
CA ILE A 180 6.83 -16.16 15.42
C ILE A 180 5.46 -16.02 16.09
N MET A 181 4.67 -15.01 15.71
CA MET A 181 3.34 -14.84 16.28
C MET A 181 2.41 -16.02 15.98
N ILE A 182 2.40 -16.55 14.76
CA ILE A 182 1.63 -17.76 14.42
C ILE A 182 2.01 -18.92 15.33
N GLN A 183 3.31 -19.17 15.50
CA GLN A 183 3.80 -20.28 16.31
C GLN A 183 3.35 -20.15 17.77
N ARG A 184 3.39 -18.94 18.35
CA ARG A 184 2.93 -18.68 19.72
C ARG A 184 1.44 -18.98 19.91
N TYR A 185 0.60 -18.71 18.91
CA TYR A 185 -0.81 -19.11 18.94
C TYR A 185 -1.00 -20.62 18.81
N ILE A 186 -0.21 -21.29 17.96
CA ILE A 186 -0.25 -22.75 17.80
C ILE A 186 0.14 -23.44 19.12
N ASP A 187 1.16 -22.91 19.80
CA ASP A 187 1.69 -23.46 21.05
C ASP A 187 0.84 -23.09 22.29
N GLY A 188 -0.14 -22.19 22.13
CA GLY A 188 -1.02 -21.74 23.21
C GLY A 188 -0.36 -20.80 24.22
N GLU A 189 0.66 -20.05 23.81
CA GLU A 189 1.35 -19.08 24.66
C GLU A 189 0.58 -17.75 24.85
N ILE A 190 -0.41 -17.49 23.99
CA ILE A 190 -1.28 -16.30 23.98
C ILE A 190 -2.73 -16.74 23.84
#